data_AF-A0A920HXR3-F1
#
_entry.id   AF-A0A920HXR3-F1
#
_cell.length_a   1.000
_cell.length_b   1.000
_cell.length_c   1.000
_cell.angle_alpha   90.00
_cell.angle_beta   90.00
_cell.angle_gamma   90.00
#
_symmetry.space_group_name_H-M   'P 1'
#
loop_
_entity.id
_entity.type
_entity.pdbx_description
1 polymer ?
#
loop_
_entity_poly.entity_id
_entity_poly.type
_entity_poly.pdbx_seq_one_letter_code
_entity_poly.pdbx_strand_id
1 'polypeptide(L)' 'MPENTLLEMISLLGFSIDFQREIRSGDSFEVLFTKKIDTLSDLVIETKPIKYVSINLSGNKLNFFNYRDKFGLIPPIL' A
#
# COMPACT_ATOMS: atom_id res chain seq x y z
N MET A 1 8.25 -0.69 -7.48
CA MET A 1 7.20 -1.50 -6.82
C MET A 1 6.51 -2.33 -7.89
N PRO A 2 6.15 -3.61 -7.63
CA PRO A 2 5.34 -4.40 -8.58
C PRO A 2 3.96 -3.77 -8.81
N GLU A 3 3.41 -3.90 -10.02
CA GLU A 3 2.12 -3.30 -10.41
C GLU A 3 0.97 -3.71 -9.48
N ASN A 4 0.85 -5.00 -9.17
CA ASN A 4 -0.19 -5.49 -8.26
C ASN A 4 -0.15 -4.83 -6.88
N THR A 5 1.06 -4.57 -6.36
CA THR A 5 1.23 -3.86 -5.08
C THR A 5 0.81 -2.39 -5.19
N LEU A 6 1.08 -1.74 -6.32
CA LEU A 6 0.63 -0.35 -6.55
C LEU A 6 -0.90 -0.27 -6.59
N LEU A 7 -1.55 -1.18 -7.34
CA LEU A 7 -3.00 -1.25 -7.44
C LEU A 7 -3.67 -1.54 -6.08
N GLU A 8 -3.09 -2.45 -5.29
CA GLU A 8 -3.57 -2.73 -3.94
C GLU A 8 -3.44 -1.49 -3.03
N MET A 9 -2.32 -0.77 -3.09
CA MET A 9 -2.14 0.48 -2.33
C MET A 9 -3.20 1.52 -2.69
N ILE A 10 -3.44 1.73 -4.00
CA ILE A 10 -4.48 2.67 -4.47
C ILE A 10 -5.86 2.23 -3.95
N SER A 11 -6.17 0.93 -4.01
CA SER A 11 -7.44 0.40 -3.51
C SER A 11 -7.61 0.55 -2.00
N LEU A 12 -6.54 0.40 -1.21
CA LEU A 12 -6.58 0.56 0.26
C LEU A 12 -6.82 2.01 0.65
N LEU A 13 -6.17 2.94 -0.05
CA LEU A 13 -6.20 4.36 0.28
C LEU A 13 -7.37 5.11 -0.37
N GLY A 14 -7.91 4.63 -1.50
CA GLY A 14 -8.92 5.33 -2.30
C GLY A 14 -10.27 5.55 -1.61
N PHE A 15 -10.55 4.85 -0.51
CA PHE A 15 -11.69 5.14 0.34
C PHE A 15 -11.45 6.29 1.33
N SER A 16 -10.18 6.52 1.71
CA SER A 16 -9.81 7.48 2.75
C SER A 16 -9.21 8.77 2.20
N ILE A 17 -8.70 8.74 0.96
CA ILE A 17 -7.89 9.82 0.37
C ILE A 17 -8.41 10.14 -1.02
N ASP A 18 -8.69 11.42 -1.25
CA ASP A 18 -8.93 11.96 -2.58
C ASP A 18 -7.57 12.26 -3.25
N PHE A 19 -7.04 11.26 -3.97
CA PHE A 19 -5.73 11.34 -4.63
C PHE A 19 -5.55 12.57 -5.52
N GLN A 20 -6.61 13.03 -6.20
CA GLN A 20 -6.50 14.15 -7.13
C GLN A 20 -6.44 15.50 -6.42
N ARG A 21 -6.97 15.59 -5.20
CA ARG A 21 -7.03 16.85 -4.43
C ARG A 21 -5.98 16.95 -3.32
N GLU A 22 -5.63 15.82 -2.72
CA GLU A 22 -4.82 15.80 -1.50
C GLU A 22 -3.33 15.65 -1.78
N ILE A 23 -2.94 14.99 -2.87
CA ILE A 23 -1.54 14.71 -3.16
C ILE A 23 -0.87 15.87 -3.87
N ARG A 24 0.31 16.25 -3.37
CA ARG A 24 1.13 17.33 -3.89
C ARG A 24 2.58 16.86 -4.09
N SER A 25 3.31 17.62 -4.88
CA SER A 25 4.76 17.40 -5.01
C SER A 25 5.43 17.53 -3.65
N GLY A 26 6.23 16.52 -3.28
CA GLY A 26 6.89 16.42 -1.97
C GLY A 26 6.19 15.47 -0.99
N ASP A 27 4.96 15.03 -1.28
CA ASP A 27 4.30 13.98 -0.50
C ASP A 27 5.00 12.63 -0.71
N SER A 28 4.95 11.78 0.32
CA SER A 28 5.63 10.48 0.29
C SER A 28 4.74 9.33 0.73
N PHE A 29 5.04 8.16 0.18
CA PHE A 29 4.34 6.91 0.45
C PHE A 29 5.38 5.85 0.79
N GLU A 30 5.13 5.10 1.87
CA GLU A 30 5.94 3.95 2.26
C GLU A 30 5.04 2.71 2.28
N VAL A 31 5.45 1.65 1.60
CA VAL A 31 4.67 0.41 1.53
C VAL A 31 5.54 -0.78 1.91
N LEU A 32 5.05 -1.55 2.88
CA LEU A 32 5.66 -2.80 3.30
C LEU A 32 4.87 -3.97 2.74
N PHE A 33 5.52 -4.76 1.88
CA PHE A 33 4.95 -5.95 1.27
C PHE A 33 6.01 -7.05 1.13
N THR A 34 5.56 -8.27 0.86
CA THR A 34 6.46 -9.40 0.59
C THR A 34 6.35 -9.77 -0.89
N LYS A 35 7.49 -9.94 -1.56
CA LYS A 35 7.56 -10.50 -2.91
C LYS A 35 8.37 -11.79 -2.94
N LYS A 36 7.99 -12.72 -3.82
CA LYS A 36 8.80 -13.88 -4.19
C LYS A 36 9.48 -13.56 -5.52
N ILE A 37 10.78 -13.80 -5.58
CA ILE A 37 11.59 -13.62 -6.79
C ILE A 37 12.16 -14.96 -7.23
N ASP A 38 12.36 -15.10 -8.54
CA ASP A 38 13.25 -16.10 -9.11
C ASP A 38 14.70 -15.61 -8.90
N THR A 39 15.53 -16.39 -8.23
CA THR A 39 16.92 -16.00 -7.93
C THR A 39 17.86 -16.11 -9.14
N LEU A 40 17.46 -16.80 -10.21
CA LEU A 40 18.25 -16.92 -11.43
C LEU A 40 17.98 -15.76 -12.40
N SER A 41 16.72 -15.32 -12.47
CA SER A 41 16.27 -14.29 -13.42
C SER A 41 15.94 -12.95 -12.77
N ASP A 42 15.94 -12.86 -11.44
CA ASP A 42 15.49 -11.72 -10.62
C ASP A 42 14.02 -11.29 -10.88
N LEU A 43 13.25 -12.11 -11.60
CA LEU A 43 11.85 -11.84 -11.92
C LEU A 43 10.97 -12.01 -10.69
N VAL A 44 9.99 -11.11 -10.54
CA VAL A 44 8.96 -11.23 -9.49
C VAL A 44 7.96 -12.30 -9.91
N ILE A 45 7.88 -13.37 -9.13
CA ILE A 45 6.95 -14.49 -9.34
C ILE A 45 5.61 -14.20 -8.67
N GLU A 46 5.64 -13.60 -7.48
CA GLU A 46 4.46 -13.42 -6.64
C GLU A 46 4.61 -12.19 -5.73
N THR A 47 3.51 -11.54 -5.43
CA THR A 47 3.41 -10.51 -4.38
C THR A 47 2.33 -10.92 -3.39
N LYS A 48 2.67 -10.93 -2.10
CA LYS A 48 1.68 -11.07 -1.02
C LYS A 48 0.96 -9.74 -0.77
N PRO A 49 -0.24 -9.77 -0.15
CA PRO A 49 -0.93 -8.57 0.25
C PRO A 49 -0.04 -7.60 1.04
N ILE A 50 -0.26 -6.31 0.85
CA ILE A 50 0.40 -5.25 1.60
C ILE A 50 0.15 -5.47 3.10
N LYS A 51 1.19 -5.35 3.92
CA LYS A 51 1.07 -5.43 5.39
C LYS A 51 0.86 -4.06 6.03
N TYR A 52 1.50 -3.05 5.46
CA TYR A 52 1.50 -1.70 6.02
C TYR A 52 1.69 -0.67 4.91
N VAL A 53 0.99 0.46 5.05
CA VAL A 53 1.17 1.66 4.25
C VAL A 53 1.33 2.86 5.19
N SER A 54 2.34 3.69 4.96
CA SER A 54 2.40 5.05 5.50
C SER A 54 2.28 6.04 4.37
N ILE A 55 1.63 7.15 4.64
CA ILE A 55 1.56 8.28 3.73
C ILE A 55 1.85 9.56 4.51
N ASN A 56 2.61 10.46 3.91
CA ASN A 56 2.83 11.80 4.41
C ASN A 56 2.26 12.80 3.42
N LEU A 57 1.09 13.37 3.75
CA LEU A 57 0.39 14.38 2.96
C LEU A 57 0.66 15.76 3.53
N SER A 58 1.55 16.52 2.89
CA SER A 58 1.90 17.88 3.28
C SER A 58 2.34 18.01 4.76
N GLY A 59 3.01 16.98 5.29
CA GLY A 59 3.45 16.91 6.70
C GLY A 59 2.49 16.13 7.62
N ASN A 60 1.30 15.75 7.14
CA ASN A 60 0.36 14.93 7.89
C ASN A 60 0.62 13.45 7.61
N LYS A 61 1.16 12.75 8.60
CA LYS A 61 1.45 11.32 8.50
C LYS A 61 0.21 10.49 8.87
N LEU A 62 -0.25 9.65 7.95
CA LEU A 62 -1.29 8.64 8.17
C LEU A 62 -0.69 7.24 8.00
N ASN A 63 -1.16 6.28 8.78
CA ASN A 63 -0.64 4.92 8.80
C ASN A 63 -1.79 3.93 8.70
N PHE A 64 -1.68 2.96 7.80
CA PHE A 64 -2.71 1.98 7.53
C PHE A 64 -2.12 0.57 7.69
N PHE A 65 -2.79 -0.26 8.48
CA PHE A 65 -2.41 -1.66 8.69
C PHE A 65 -3.44 -2.56 8.04
N ASN A 66 -2.97 -3.49 7.20
CA ASN A 66 -3.84 -4.47 6.59
C ASN A 66 -4.04 -5.64 7.56
N TYR A 67 -5.10 -5.57 8.37
CA TYR A 67 -5.47 -6.66 9.27
C TYR A 67 -6.59 -7.48 8.63
N ARG A 68 -6.36 -8.79 8.49
CA ARG A 68 -7.38 -9.75 8.11
C ARG A 68 -7.85 -10.48 9.36
N ASP A 69 -9.14 -10.41 9.65
CA ASP A 69 -9.77 -11.27 10.64
C ASP A 69 -10.43 -12.47 9.96
N LYS A 70 -11.14 -13.28 10.75
CA LYS A 70 -11.88 -14.46 10.30
C LYS A 70 -13.05 -14.14 9.33
N PHE A 71 -13.42 -12.87 9.15
CA PHE A 71 -14.53 -12.42 8.30
C PHE A 71 -14.08 -11.70 7.02
N GLY A 72 -12.79 -11.38 6.89
CA GLY A 72 -12.22 -10.85 5.64
C GLY A 72 -11.24 -9.71 5.86
N LEU A 73 -11.10 -8.86 4.84
CA LEU A 73 -10.33 -7.63 4.94
C LEU A 73 -11.10 -6.64 5.81
N ILE A 74 -10.51 -6.24 6.95
CA ILE A 74 -11.01 -5.09 7.70
C ILE A 74 -10.46 -3.84 6.99
N PRO A 75 -11.31 -2.87 6.60
CA PRO A 75 -10.83 -1.59 6.10
C PRO A 75 -9.82 -1.01 7.07
N PRO A 76 -8.67 -0.51 6.60
CA PRO A 76 -7.65 -0.01 7.51
C PRO A 76 -8.22 1.19 8.29
N ILE A 77 -8.18 1.09 9.62
CA ILE A 77 -8.68 2.11 10.55
C ILE A 77 -7.59 3.18 10.67
N LEU A 78 -7.99 4.45 10.60
CA LEU A 78 -7.11 5.64 10.71
C LEU A 78 -6.43 5.75 12.07
#